data_AF-A0A661A2F0-F1
#
_entry.id   AF-A0A661A2F0-F1
#
_cell.length_a   1.000
_cell.length_b   1.000
_cell.length_c   1.000
_cell.angle_alpha   90.00
_cell.angle_beta   90.00
_cell.angle_gamma   90.00
#
_symmetry.space_group_name_H-M   'P 1'
#
loop_
_entity.id
_entity.type
_entity.pdbx_description
1 polymer ?
#
loop_
_entity_poly.entity_id
_entity_poly.type
_entity_poly.pdbx_seq_one_letter_code
_entity_poly.pdbx_strand_id
1 'polypeptide(L)'
;MFERRRVATHLTLIPLLAVICAAALPAAQALAAKPGMGWRDLVQVRKVESPVISDDGRWIALTARPDRGDAEAVFREVDGRDRWSIARGSSPLLSANGTFGAVLEQPTFEARETAEEDDELSSTAILLDLESGEQTRFERAESCTFSADGKWFVVLHEAPEEEEAEEEEAEEGEAEESEAEKEAAVPEAEDEADEPEPRDAGTPLVLIRLADGARFEYADVIRMSWSQAGALLALVQETATGLDNRIFVLECAEGDPAEHAIAAADSTTWQSWTWARELPLLAVVSADTRDPEQPVDMLLLEFDGSDGSVQQRVADSEFGEAWTLPLDNDLEYSRDGRRLFFGLREREVTDEEGGQIADGESADTDDTDDTDETSAEDEPFDILDIDALLEERSVDVWHTDDPRIKPHERKTFEERRDHLYLALLDREAGSVQRLADEELAEVF
;
A
#
# COMPACT_ATOMS: atom_id res chain seq x y z
N MET A 1 -3.43 -114.70 -22.71
CA MET A 1 -3.55 -113.50 -23.57
C MET A 1 -4.01 -112.37 -22.65
N PHE A 2 -3.34 -111.23 -22.71
CA PHE A 2 -3.56 -110.01 -21.91
C PHE A 2 -3.04 -109.99 -20.46
N GLU A 3 -2.40 -108.86 -20.17
CA GLU A 3 -1.56 -108.53 -19.03
C GLU A 3 -2.33 -107.98 -17.80
N ARG A 4 -1.73 -108.27 -16.64
CA ARG A 4 -1.60 -107.50 -15.37
C ARG A 4 -2.05 -106.02 -15.42
N ARG A 5 -2.61 -105.40 -14.36
CA ARG A 5 -1.95 -104.94 -13.11
C ARG A 5 -2.94 -104.14 -12.22
N ARG A 6 -2.56 -103.93 -10.97
CA ARG A 6 -3.27 -103.26 -9.84
C ARG A 6 -3.01 -101.73 -9.76
N VAL A 7 -3.79 -101.07 -8.88
CA VAL A 7 -3.45 -99.98 -7.90
C VAL A 7 -4.14 -98.60 -8.08
N ALA A 8 -5.16 -98.39 -7.23
CA ALA A 8 -5.40 -97.33 -6.21
C ALA A 8 -5.77 -95.84 -6.51
N THR A 9 -6.81 -95.42 -5.74
CA THR A 9 -7.00 -94.18 -4.93
C THR A 9 -7.11 -92.78 -5.56
N HIS A 10 -8.29 -92.15 -5.45
CA HIS A 10 -8.67 -91.09 -4.48
C HIS A 10 -10.02 -90.47 -4.92
N LEU A 11 -11.13 -90.69 -4.19
CA LEU A 11 -11.64 -89.93 -3.03
C LEU A 11 -12.09 -88.50 -3.38
N THR A 12 -13.41 -88.39 -3.65
CA THR A 12 -14.34 -87.28 -3.37
C THR A 12 -13.72 -85.94 -2.92
N LEU A 13 -13.58 -85.01 -3.86
CA LEU A 13 -13.12 -83.64 -3.64
C LEU A 13 -14.31 -82.66 -3.64
N ILE A 14 -15.23 -82.82 -2.68
CA ILE A 14 -16.29 -81.84 -2.37
C ILE A 14 -16.43 -81.78 -0.83
N PRO A 15 -15.38 -81.33 -0.12
CA PRO A 15 -15.61 -80.37 0.96
C PRO A 15 -14.39 -79.45 1.20
N LEU A 16 -13.83 -78.82 0.15
CA LEU A 16 -12.74 -77.83 0.34
C LEU A 16 -13.14 -76.40 -0.09
N LEU A 17 -14.16 -76.25 -0.94
CA LEU A 17 -14.57 -74.93 -1.43
C LEU A 17 -15.48 -74.14 -0.46
N ALA A 18 -16.17 -74.82 0.45
CA ALA A 18 -17.06 -74.20 1.43
C ALA A 18 -16.36 -73.74 2.73
N VAL A 19 -15.10 -74.16 2.95
CA VAL A 19 -14.29 -73.72 4.12
C VAL A 19 -13.36 -72.55 3.75
N ILE A 20 -13.08 -72.32 2.46
CA ILE A 20 -12.25 -71.20 2.01
C ILE A 20 -13.07 -69.91 1.82
N CYS A 21 -14.39 -69.99 1.60
CA CYS A 21 -15.26 -68.81 1.52
C CYS A 21 -15.71 -68.24 2.89
N ALA A 22 -15.32 -68.84 4.01
CA ALA A 22 -15.73 -68.40 5.35
C ALA A 22 -14.57 -67.86 6.22
N ALA A 23 -13.35 -67.76 5.67
CA ALA A 23 -12.17 -67.28 6.39
C ALA A 23 -11.56 -65.99 5.80
N ALA A 24 -12.25 -65.34 4.85
CA ALA A 24 -11.80 -64.11 4.23
C ALA A 24 -12.86 -63.01 4.39
N LEU A 25 -13.19 -62.68 5.65
CA LEU A 25 -13.76 -61.42 6.16
C LEU A 25 -13.99 -61.63 7.67
N PRO A 26 -13.10 -61.08 8.53
CA PRO A 26 -13.17 -59.66 8.81
C PRO A 26 -11.77 -59.01 8.80
N ALA A 27 -11.33 -58.57 7.62
CA ALA A 27 -10.37 -57.48 7.51
C ALA A 27 -11.09 -56.16 7.15
N ALA A 28 -12.37 -56.07 7.50
CA ALA A 28 -13.22 -54.89 7.32
C ALA A 28 -13.54 -54.34 8.71
N GLN A 29 -12.55 -53.74 9.39
CA GLN A 29 -12.70 -52.74 10.45
C GLN A 29 -11.32 -52.29 10.96
N ALA A 30 -10.51 -51.78 10.03
CA ALA A 30 -9.59 -50.71 10.36
C ALA A 30 -9.93 -49.54 9.43
N LEU A 31 -11.14 -49.00 9.57
CA LEU A 31 -11.24 -47.56 9.39
C LEU A 31 -10.38 -46.99 10.49
N ALA A 32 -9.10 -46.73 10.20
CA ALA A 32 -8.33 -45.80 10.99
C ALA A 32 -9.22 -44.57 11.11
N ALA A 33 -9.73 -44.31 12.33
CA ALA A 33 -10.41 -43.06 12.60
C ALA A 33 -9.43 -41.98 12.13
N LYS A 34 -9.81 -41.21 11.11
CA LYS A 34 -9.01 -40.07 10.69
C LYS A 34 -8.72 -39.27 11.97
N PRO A 35 -7.46 -38.90 12.24
CA PRO A 35 -7.14 -38.09 13.42
C PRO A 35 -8.17 -36.98 13.54
N GLY A 36 -8.75 -36.84 14.74
CA GLY A 36 -9.69 -35.74 14.98
C GLY A 36 -8.96 -34.42 14.71
N MET A 37 -9.62 -33.49 14.03
CA MET A 37 -9.07 -32.15 13.77
C MET A 37 -8.83 -31.45 15.11
N GLY A 38 -7.58 -31.16 15.43
CA GLY A 38 -7.19 -30.41 16.62
C GLY A 38 -7.16 -28.91 16.37
N TRP A 39 -7.02 -28.12 17.43
CA TRP A 39 -6.80 -26.66 17.34
C TRP A 39 -5.64 -26.30 16.39
N ARG A 40 -4.53 -27.04 16.45
CA ARG A 40 -3.37 -26.84 15.57
C ARG A 40 -3.69 -27.03 14.09
N ASP A 41 -4.63 -27.92 13.78
CA ASP A 41 -5.08 -28.13 12.40
C ASP A 41 -6.04 -27.00 11.96
N LEU A 42 -6.83 -26.46 12.90
CA LEU A 42 -7.75 -25.35 12.63
C LEU A 42 -7.02 -24.06 12.25
N VAL A 43 -5.95 -23.69 12.96
CA VAL A 43 -5.17 -22.48 12.65
C VAL A 43 -4.41 -22.55 11.33
N GLN A 44 -4.23 -23.76 10.79
CA GLN A 44 -3.59 -23.99 9.49
C GLN A 44 -4.60 -24.08 8.34
N VAL A 45 -5.91 -23.97 8.62
CA VAL A 45 -6.93 -23.87 7.56
C VAL A 45 -6.71 -22.57 6.81
N ARG A 46 -6.50 -22.68 5.49
CA ARG A 46 -6.24 -21.52 4.64
C ARG A 46 -7.55 -20.87 4.20
N LYS A 47 -7.66 -19.57 4.44
CA LYS A 47 -8.68 -18.69 3.88
C LYS A 47 -8.24 -18.21 2.50
N VAL A 48 -9.22 -17.92 1.66
CA VAL A 48 -8.99 -17.29 0.36
C VAL A 48 -9.14 -15.79 0.56
N GLU A 49 -8.10 -15.06 0.19
CA GLU A 49 -8.03 -13.60 0.24
C GLU A 49 -7.66 -13.07 -1.15
N SER A 50 -8.02 -11.81 -1.41
CA SER A 50 -7.69 -11.05 -2.62
C SER A 50 -7.83 -11.84 -3.94
N PRO A 51 -8.99 -12.48 -4.22
CA PRO A 51 -9.16 -13.18 -5.48
C PRO A 51 -9.27 -12.18 -6.64
N VAL A 52 -8.47 -12.40 -7.68
CA VAL A 52 -8.48 -11.62 -8.92
C VAL A 52 -8.62 -12.55 -10.12
N ILE A 53 -9.25 -12.05 -11.18
CA ILE A 53 -9.39 -12.75 -12.46
C ILE A 53 -8.81 -11.83 -13.54
N SER A 54 -8.05 -12.37 -14.49
CA SER A 54 -7.59 -11.60 -15.65
C SER A 54 -8.80 -11.18 -16.51
N ASP A 55 -8.70 -10.05 -17.21
CA ASP A 55 -9.81 -9.51 -18.02
C ASP A 55 -10.22 -10.44 -19.16
N ASP A 56 -9.27 -11.24 -19.67
CA ASP A 56 -9.53 -12.29 -20.65
C ASP A 56 -10.20 -13.56 -20.06
N GLY A 57 -10.35 -13.62 -18.73
CA GLY A 57 -10.96 -14.72 -17.99
C GLY A 57 -10.16 -16.02 -17.96
N ARG A 58 -8.91 -16.03 -18.42
CA ARG A 58 -8.09 -17.27 -18.51
C ARG A 58 -7.46 -17.66 -17.18
N TRP A 59 -7.12 -16.69 -16.34
CA TRP A 59 -6.40 -16.92 -15.09
C TRP A 59 -7.16 -16.36 -13.89
N ILE A 60 -7.07 -17.09 -12.78
CA ILE A 60 -7.48 -16.64 -11.45
C ILE A 60 -6.24 -16.65 -10.58
N ALA A 61 -6.04 -15.58 -9.81
CA ALA A 61 -5.05 -15.56 -8.75
C ALA A 61 -5.73 -15.30 -7.40
N LEU A 62 -5.16 -15.86 -6.33
CA LEU A 62 -5.65 -15.67 -4.97
C LEU A 62 -4.53 -15.83 -3.95
N THR A 63 -4.72 -15.25 -2.77
CA THR A 63 -3.88 -15.52 -1.60
C THR A 63 -4.54 -16.61 -0.76
N ALA A 64 -3.80 -17.67 -0.45
CA ALA A 64 -4.20 -18.71 0.48
C ALA A 64 -3.51 -18.45 1.83
N ARG A 65 -4.18 -17.73 2.74
CA ARG A 65 -3.63 -17.29 4.03
C ARG A 65 -4.12 -18.18 5.18
N PRO A 66 -3.25 -18.84 5.96
CA PRO A 66 -3.64 -19.49 7.21
C PRO A 66 -3.94 -18.45 8.30
N ASP A 67 -4.63 -18.85 9.37
CA ASP A 67 -4.89 -17.94 10.51
C ASP A 67 -3.59 -17.51 11.21
N ARG A 68 -2.55 -18.37 11.19
CA ARG A 68 -1.21 -18.04 11.68
C ARG A 68 -0.14 -18.68 10.80
N GLY A 69 0.75 -17.86 10.25
CA GLY A 69 1.87 -18.26 9.38
C GLY A 69 1.90 -17.54 8.05
N ASP A 70 2.78 -18.00 7.17
CA ASP A 70 2.99 -17.43 5.84
C ASP A 70 1.86 -17.74 4.86
N ALA A 71 1.50 -16.74 4.06
CA ALA A 71 0.56 -16.90 2.96
C ALA A 71 1.20 -17.61 1.75
N GLU A 72 0.36 -18.07 0.81
CA GLU A 72 0.79 -18.56 -0.50
C GLU A 72 -0.05 -17.89 -1.57
N ALA A 73 0.57 -17.20 -2.52
CA ALA A 73 -0.11 -16.74 -3.72
C ALA A 73 -0.23 -17.89 -4.71
N VAL A 74 -1.43 -18.11 -5.23
CA VAL A 74 -1.75 -19.18 -6.17
C VAL A 74 -2.30 -18.56 -7.44
N PHE A 75 -1.66 -18.87 -8.57
CA PHE A 75 -2.14 -18.53 -9.91
C PHE A 75 -2.62 -19.81 -10.58
N ARG A 76 -3.83 -19.80 -11.11
CA ARG A 76 -4.46 -20.98 -11.68
C ARG A 76 -5.21 -20.66 -12.95
N GLU A 77 -4.98 -21.46 -13.97
CA GLU A 77 -5.75 -21.41 -15.21
C GLU A 77 -7.19 -21.90 -14.97
N VAL A 78 -8.17 -21.20 -15.51
CA VAL A 78 -9.61 -21.48 -15.28
C VAL A 78 -10.04 -22.80 -15.92
N ASP A 79 -9.76 -22.95 -17.22
CA ASP A 79 -10.21 -24.10 -18.02
C ASP A 79 -9.18 -25.24 -18.08
N GLY A 80 -7.95 -24.98 -17.65
CA GLY A 80 -6.87 -25.93 -17.74
C GLY A 80 -6.38 -26.45 -16.39
N ARG A 81 -5.10 -26.83 -16.38
CA ARG A 81 -4.47 -27.51 -15.24
C ARG A 81 -3.23 -26.78 -14.74
N ASP A 82 -2.81 -25.72 -15.43
CA ASP A 82 -1.62 -25.00 -15.06
C ASP A 82 -1.87 -24.23 -13.77
N ARG A 83 -0.88 -24.32 -12.88
CA ARG A 83 -0.90 -23.73 -11.56
C ARG A 83 0.51 -23.33 -11.18
N TRP A 84 0.65 -22.09 -10.77
CA TRP A 84 1.84 -21.56 -10.14
C TRP A 84 1.54 -21.21 -8.68
N SER A 85 2.56 -21.31 -7.84
CA SER A 85 2.46 -20.96 -6.42
C SER A 85 3.73 -20.23 -5.99
N ILE A 86 3.56 -19.12 -5.30
CA ILE A 86 4.64 -18.32 -4.74
C ILE A 86 4.45 -18.29 -3.22
N ALA A 87 5.45 -18.79 -2.49
CA ALA A 87 5.44 -18.79 -1.03
C ALA A 87 5.56 -17.35 -0.51
N ARG A 88 4.91 -17.03 0.60
CA ARG A 88 4.83 -15.68 1.21
C ARG A 88 4.22 -14.61 0.30
N GLY A 89 3.76 -14.97 -0.89
CA GLY A 89 3.09 -14.06 -1.80
C GLY A 89 1.73 -13.62 -1.26
N SER A 90 1.50 -12.31 -1.25
CA SER A 90 0.24 -11.68 -0.85
C SER A 90 -0.30 -10.74 -1.94
N SER A 91 -1.62 -10.56 -1.97
CA SER A 91 -2.31 -9.65 -2.89
C SER A 91 -1.88 -9.81 -4.37
N PRO A 92 -2.06 -11.00 -4.98
CA PRO A 92 -1.60 -11.24 -6.33
C PRO A 92 -2.34 -10.36 -7.34
N LEU A 93 -1.61 -9.97 -8.38
CA LEU A 93 -2.09 -9.16 -9.49
C LEU A 93 -2.02 -9.98 -10.77
N LEU A 94 -2.91 -9.68 -11.71
CA LEU A 94 -2.91 -10.25 -13.05
C LEU A 94 -2.90 -9.12 -14.08
N SER A 95 -2.02 -9.25 -15.07
CA SER A 95 -2.09 -8.42 -16.27
C SER A 95 -3.43 -8.64 -16.98
N ALA A 96 -4.00 -7.57 -17.57
CA ALA A 96 -5.30 -7.63 -18.26
C ALA A 96 -5.34 -8.71 -19.36
N ASN A 97 -4.22 -8.91 -20.07
CA ASN A 97 -4.08 -9.91 -21.12
C ASN A 97 -3.79 -11.33 -20.62
N GLY A 98 -3.73 -11.58 -19.29
CA GLY A 98 -3.52 -12.89 -18.70
C GLY A 98 -2.19 -13.56 -19.06
N THR A 99 -1.15 -12.79 -19.40
CA THR A 99 0.19 -13.31 -19.75
C THR A 99 1.11 -13.31 -18.55
N PHE A 100 1.00 -12.28 -17.70
CA PHE A 100 1.80 -12.11 -16.50
C PHE A 100 0.92 -12.07 -15.25
N GLY A 101 1.46 -12.60 -14.15
CA GLY A 101 1.01 -12.36 -12.79
C GLY A 101 2.10 -11.65 -11.99
N ALA A 102 1.72 -10.93 -10.94
CA ALA A 102 2.67 -10.34 -10.01
C ALA A 102 2.24 -10.55 -8.56
N VAL A 103 3.18 -10.48 -7.63
CA VAL A 103 2.90 -10.60 -6.21
C VAL A 103 4.00 -9.90 -5.40
N LEU A 104 3.65 -9.38 -4.22
CA LEU A 104 4.63 -9.01 -3.21
C LEU A 104 4.88 -10.21 -2.29
N GLU A 105 6.10 -10.74 -2.34
CA GLU A 105 6.61 -11.74 -1.40
C GLU A 105 6.94 -11.04 -0.09
N GLN A 106 6.17 -11.35 0.97
CA GLN A 106 6.37 -10.76 2.28
C GLN A 106 7.58 -11.37 2.99
N PRO A 107 8.18 -10.65 3.95
CA PRO A 107 9.08 -11.22 4.94
C PRO A 107 8.41 -12.38 5.68
N THR A 108 9.23 -13.28 6.22
CA THR A 108 8.73 -14.45 6.94
C THR A 108 7.84 -14.05 8.10
N PHE A 109 6.83 -14.87 8.40
CA PHE A 109 5.96 -14.64 9.55
C PHE A 109 6.72 -14.53 10.87
N GLU A 110 7.83 -15.25 11.03
CA GLU A 110 8.68 -15.13 12.22
C GLU A 110 9.31 -13.73 12.29
N ALA A 111 9.95 -13.27 11.21
CA ALA A 111 10.56 -11.94 11.14
C ALA A 111 9.54 -10.83 11.47
N ARG A 112 8.35 -10.89 10.86
CA ARG A 112 7.26 -9.91 11.10
C ARG A 112 6.69 -9.91 12.52
N GLU A 113 6.94 -10.94 13.32
CA GLU A 113 6.47 -11.00 14.72
C GLU A 113 7.60 -10.71 15.72
N THR A 114 8.84 -10.59 15.25
CA THR A 114 10.02 -10.37 16.09
C THR A 114 10.79 -9.10 15.77
N ALA A 115 10.52 -8.46 14.64
CA ALA A 115 11.10 -7.17 14.30
C ALA A 115 10.69 -6.13 15.35
N GLU A 116 11.62 -5.24 15.67
CA GLU A 116 11.39 -4.15 16.61
C GLU A 116 10.63 -3.02 15.88
N GLU A 117 10.96 -2.81 14.60
CA GLU A 117 10.36 -1.80 13.73
C GLU A 117 9.94 -2.42 12.38
N ASP A 118 8.87 -1.90 11.76
CA ASP A 118 8.26 -2.49 10.56
C ASP A 118 9.08 -2.24 9.27
N ASP A 119 9.87 -1.17 9.25
CA ASP A 119 10.73 -0.70 8.16
C ASP A 119 12.06 -1.49 8.02
N GLU A 120 12.46 -2.25 9.03
CA GLU A 120 13.56 -3.23 8.93
C GLU A 120 13.27 -4.35 7.92
N LEU A 121 11.99 -4.55 7.56
CA LEU A 121 11.54 -5.70 6.81
C LEU A 121 11.12 -5.36 5.39
N SER A 122 11.99 -5.71 4.43
CA SER A 122 11.71 -5.47 3.02
C SER A 122 10.90 -6.58 2.34
N SER A 123 10.03 -6.15 1.41
CA SER A 123 9.29 -7.06 0.54
C SER A 123 9.97 -7.25 -0.82
N THR A 124 9.66 -8.34 -1.53
CA THR A 124 10.19 -8.60 -2.88
C THR A 124 9.04 -8.66 -3.89
N ALA A 125 9.03 -7.81 -4.92
CA ALA A 125 8.09 -7.93 -6.02
C ALA A 125 8.54 -9.05 -6.97
N ILE A 126 7.62 -9.96 -7.28
CA ILE A 126 7.86 -11.08 -8.20
C ILE A 126 6.93 -10.97 -9.39
N LEU A 127 7.49 -10.74 -10.57
CA LEU A 127 6.80 -10.82 -11.86
C LEU A 127 6.92 -12.25 -12.41
N LEU A 128 5.78 -12.89 -12.63
CA LEU A 128 5.64 -14.26 -13.09
C LEU A 128 5.07 -14.29 -14.52
N ASP A 129 5.79 -14.90 -15.46
CA ASP A 129 5.24 -15.31 -16.74
C ASP A 129 4.35 -16.55 -16.52
N LEU A 130 3.06 -16.43 -16.84
CA LEU A 130 2.07 -17.48 -16.59
C LEU A 130 2.13 -18.64 -17.60
N GLU A 131 2.72 -18.42 -18.78
CA GLU A 131 2.90 -19.47 -19.79
C GLU A 131 4.15 -20.31 -19.48
N SER A 132 5.27 -19.67 -19.15
CA SER A 132 6.55 -20.35 -18.94
C SER A 132 6.83 -20.71 -17.48
N GLY A 133 6.25 -19.98 -16.53
CA GLY A 133 6.57 -20.05 -15.10
C GLY A 133 7.85 -19.31 -14.71
N GLU A 134 8.46 -18.56 -15.63
CA GLU A 134 9.64 -17.75 -15.35
C GLU A 134 9.32 -16.63 -14.35
N GLN A 135 10.22 -16.40 -13.39
CA GLN A 135 10.06 -15.40 -12.35
C GLN A 135 11.20 -14.37 -12.45
N THR A 136 10.83 -13.10 -12.50
CA THR A 136 11.74 -11.96 -12.32
C THR A 136 11.46 -11.35 -10.94
N ARG A 137 12.53 -11.05 -10.18
CA ARG A 137 12.44 -10.52 -8.82
C ARG A 137 13.02 -9.12 -8.73
N PHE A 138 12.39 -8.31 -7.88
CA PHE A 138 12.79 -6.95 -7.52
C PHE A 138 12.78 -6.89 -6.00
N GLU A 139 13.97 -6.86 -5.40
CA GLU A 139 14.13 -6.77 -3.94
C GLU A 139 13.75 -5.36 -3.45
N ARG A 140 13.42 -5.22 -2.16
CA ARG A 140 13.01 -3.94 -1.55
C ARG A 140 11.90 -3.25 -2.33
N ALA A 141 10.81 -3.96 -2.58
CA ALA A 141 9.67 -3.46 -3.33
C ALA A 141 8.51 -3.11 -2.40
N GLU A 142 8.24 -1.81 -2.28
CA GLU A 142 7.13 -1.27 -1.50
C GLU A 142 5.80 -1.63 -2.16
N SER A 143 5.71 -1.42 -3.47
CA SER A 143 4.50 -1.71 -4.24
C SER A 143 4.78 -2.07 -5.68
N CYS A 144 3.86 -2.81 -6.29
CA CYS A 144 3.92 -3.09 -7.73
C CYS A 144 2.53 -3.15 -8.34
N THR A 145 2.42 -2.82 -9.63
CA THR A 145 1.13 -2.85 -10.33
C THR A 145 1.28 -2.90 -11.86
N PHE A 146 0.21 -3.28 -12.54
CA PHE A 146 0.14 -3.30 -14.00
C PHE A 146 -0.62 -2.08 -14.54
N SER A 147 -0.26 -1.66 -15.75
CA SER A 147 -1.12 -0.76 -16.53
C SER A 147 -2.47 -1.41 -16.83
N ALA A 148 -3.51 -0.60 -17.01
CA ALA A 148 -4.86 -1.07 -17.31
C ALA A 148 -4.93 -1.94 -18.59
N ASP A 149 -4.03 -1.73 -19.55
CA ASP A 149 -3.96 -2.54 -20.77
C ASP A 149 -3.07 -3.81 -20.63
N GLY A 150 -2.43 -4.00 -19.48
CA GLY A 150 -1.58 -5.14 -19.17
C GLY A 150 -0.28 -5.22 -19.98
N LYS A 151 0.19 -4.11 -20.54
CA LYS A 151 1.45 -4.04 -21.32
C LYS A 151 2.64 -3.51 -20.52
N TRP A 152 2.38 -2.83 -19.41
CA TRP A 152 3.41 -2.24 -18.56
C TRP A 152 3.27 -2.75 -17.14
N PHE A 153 4.41 -2.87 -16.47
CA PHE A 153 4.50 -3.24 -15.06
C PHE A 153 5.40 -2.23 -14.37
N VAL A 154 5.01 -1.79 -13.18
CA VAL A 154 5.78 -0.83 -12.39
C VAL A 154 6.05 -1.40 -11.01
N VAL A 155 7.24 -1.13 -10.50
CA VAL A 155 7.68 -1.44 -9.14
C VAL A 155 8.19 -0.16 -8.51
N LEU A 156 7.61 0.23 -7.38
CA LEU A 156 8.13 1.26 -6.49
C LEU A 156 8.95 0.57 -5.40
N HIS A 157 10.17 1.03 -5.17
CA HIS A 157 11.06 0.44 -4.17
C HIS A 157 10.87 1.09 -2.80
N GLU A 158 11.28 0.41 -1.76
CA GLU A 158 11.39 0.99 -0.42
C GLU A 158 12.65 1.87 -0.35
N ALA A 159 12.73 2.74 0.66
CA ALA A 159 13.96 3.49 0.94
C ALA A 159 15.13 2.51 1.16
N PRO A 160 16.38 2.88 0.81
CA PRO A 160 17.55 2.09 1.20
C PRO A 160 17.64 1.98 2.73
N GLU A 161 18.33 0.96 3.25
CA GLU A 161 18.59 0.86 4.69
C GLU A 161 19.47 2.03 5.12
N GLU A 162 19.29 2.56 6.34
CA GLU A 162 20.02 3.74 6.84
C GLU A 162 21.55 3.57 6.70
N GLU A 163 22.08 2.36 6.90
CA GLU A 163 23.51 2.07 6.70
C GLU A 163 23.98 2.22 5.23
N GLU A 164 23.14 1.89 4.25
CA GLU A 164 23.45 2.09 2.82
C GLU A 164 23.23 3.55 2.39
N ALA A 165 22.26 4.24 2.99
CA ALA A 165 22.00 5.66 2.74
C ALA A 165 23.16 6.54 3.24
N GLU A 166 23.70 6.26 4.43
CA GLU A 166 24.87 6.97 4.97
C GLU A 166 26.13 6.78 4.11
N GLU A 167 26.32 5.61 3.50
CA GLU A 167 27.45 5.34 2.60
C GLU A 167 27.29 6.07 1.24
N GLU A 168 26.09 6.14 0.68
CA GLU A 168 25.82 6.86 -0.57
C GLU A 168 25.90 8.40 -0.40
N GLU A 169 25.37 8.95 0.70
CA GLU A 169 25.51 10.38 1.00
C GLU A 169 26.97 10.79 1.26
N ALA A 170 27.79 9.90 1.84
CA ALA A 170 29.22 10.12 2.00
C ALA A 170 29.98 10.12 0.66
N GLU A 171 29.59 9.28 -0.31
CA GLU A 171 30.20 9.30 -1.66
C GLU A 171 29.79 10.52 -2.49
N GLU A 172 28.54 11.01 -2.37
CA GLU A 172 28.10 12.23 -3.05
C GLU A 172 28.73 13.50 -2.45
N GLY A 173 28.90 13.56 -1.13
CA GLY A 173 29.61 14.64 -0.44
C GLY A 173 31.10 14.74 -0.83
N GLU A 174 31.79 13.61 -1.04
CA GLU A 174 33.18 13.60 -1.50
C GLU A 174 33.34 13.95 -2.99
N ALA A 175 32.29 13.77 -3.80
CA ALA A 175 32.30 14.10 -5.22
C ALA A 175 32.20 15.62 -5.48
N GLU A 176 31.45 16.37 -4.66
CA GLU A 176 31.34 17.83 -4.77
C GLU A 176 32.56 18.60 -4.22
N GLU A 177 33.31 18.05 -3.26
CA GLU A 177 34.48 18.75 -2.68
C GLU A 177 35.77 18.68 -3.54
N SER A 178 35.83 17.86 -4.60
CA SER A 178 37.10 17.64 -5.32
C SER A 178 37.44 18.65 -6.45
N GLU A 179 36.55 19.58 -6.81
CA GLU A 179 36.81 20.60 -7.85
C GLU A 179 36.66 22.07 -7.40
N ALA A 180 37.05 22.44 -6.17
CA ALA A 180 37.11 23.87 -5.83
C ALA A 180 38.12 24.28 -4.73
N GLU A 181 39.41 23.94 -4.86
CA GLU A 181 40.46 24.70 -4.16
C GLU A 181 41.33 25.51 -5.13
N LYS A 182 41.12 26.84 -5.15
CA LYS A 182 42.14 27.84 -4.76
C LYS A 182 41.71 29.32 -4.85
N GLU A 183 41.86 29.98 -3.69
CA GLU A 183 42.03 31.43 -3.43
C GLU A 183 40.76 32.30 -3.58
N ALA A 184 40.30 33.09 -2.58
CA ALA A 184 41.00 33.74 -1.48
C ALA A 184 40.06 34.08 -0.29
N ALA A 185 40.68 34.14 0.89
CA ALA A 185 40.08 34.37 2.21
C ALA A 185 39.46 35.75 2.46
N VAL A 186 38.32 35.77 3.16
CA VAL A 186 37.89 36.76 4.19
C VAL A 186 37.01 36.02 5.23
N PRO A 187 37.12 36.29 6.55
CA PRO A 187 36.71 35.36 7.60
C PRO A 187 35.28 35.58 8.14
N GLU A 188 34.75 34.49 8.72
CA GLU A 188 33.74 34.38 9.78
C GLU A 188 32.47 35.24 9.67
N ALA A 189 31.41 34.61 9.19
CA ALA A 189 30.10 34.68 9.82
C ALA A 189 29.66 33.22 10.06
N GLU A 190 29.61 32.83 11.34
CA GLU A 190 28.85 31.68 11.80
C GLU A 190 27.37 32.02 11.57
N ASP A 191 26.85 31.73 10.39
CA ASP A 191 25.43 31.44 10.23
C ASP A 191 25.36 29.91 10.30
N GLU A 192 25.07 29.39 11.49
CA GLU A 192 24.35 28.12 11.61
C GLU A 192 23.02 28.35 10.89
N ALA A 193 23.03 28.12 9.58
CA ALA A 193 21.81 27.87 8.86
C ALA A 193 21.25 26.60 9.50
N ASP A 194 20.06 26.68 10.10
CA ASP A 194 19.24 25.52 10.40
C ASP A 194 19.30 24.62 9.16
N GLU A 195 20.00 23.49 9.27
CA GLU A 195 19.84 22.41 8.29
C GLU A 195 18.35 22.07 8.35
N PRO A 196 17.61 22.23 7.24
CA PRO A 196 16.19 21.90 7.25
C PRO A 196 16.06 20.43 7.63
N GLU A 197 15.14 20.10 8.54
CA GLU A 197 14.90 18.72 8.92
C GLU A 197 14.69 17.85 7.66
N PRO A 198 15.27 16.64 7.61
CA PRO A 198 15.20 15.78 6.44
C PRO A 198 13.73 15.51 6.13
N ARG A 199 13.33 15.83 4.89
CA ARG A 199 11.98 15.59 4.40
C ARG A 199 11.86 14.15 3.94
N ASP A 200 10.66 13.58 4.03
CA ASP A 200 10.36 12.28 3.40
C ASP A 200 10.70 12.34 1.90
N ALA A 201 11.77 11.65 1.51
CA ALA A 201 12.22 11.60 0.14
C ALA A 201 11.54 10.44 -0.61
N GLY A 202 11.31 10.62 -1.90
CA GLY A 202 10.82 9.54 -2.74
C GLY A 202 11.89 8.46 -2.97
N THR A 203 11.46 7.32 -3.50
CA THR A 203 12.30 6.14 -3.70
C THR A 203 12.42 5.77 -5.18
N PRO A 204 13.37 4.89 -5.56
CA PRO A 204 13.51 4.47 -6.94
C PRO A 204 12.28 3.72 -7.48
N LEU A 205 11.84 4.08 -8.68
CA LEU A 205 10.78 3.39 -9.42
C LEU A 205 11.31 2.80 -10.71
N VAL A 206 10.94 1.54 -10.97
CA VAL A 206 11.28 0.81 -12.19
C VAL A 206 10.01 0.53 -12.99
N LEU A 207 9.92 1.13 -14.17
CA LEU A 207 8.87 0.89 -15.16
C LEU A 207 9.35 -0.08 -16.22
N ILE A 208 8.55 -1.11 -16.52
CA ILE A 208 8.92 -2.23 -17.36
C ILE A 208 7.91 -2.40 -18.48
N ARG A 209 8.40 -2.43 -19.73
CA ARG A 209 7.59 -2.79 -20.89
C ARG A 209 7.58 -4.31 -21.03
N LEU A 210 6.41 -4.92 -20.88
CA LEU A 210 6.27 -6.39 -20.85
C LEU A 210 6.49 -7.06 -22.21
N ALA A 211 6.43 -6.30 -23.31
CA ALA A 211 6.60 -6.83 -24.65
C ALA A 211 8.05 -7.27 -24.96
N ASP A 212 9.04 -6.56 -24.42
CA ASP A 212 10.47 -6.77 -24.70
C ASP A 212 11.35 -6.75 -23.44
N GLY A 213 10.77 -6.46 -22.27
CA GLY A 213 11.50 -6.37 -21.00
C GLY A 213 12.32 -5.10 -20.85
N ALA A 214 12.10 -4.07 -21.69
CA ALA A 214 12.77 -2.78 -21.56
C ALA A 214 12.43 -2.14 -20.20
N ARG A 215 13.44 -1.56 -19.54
CA ARG A 215 13.32 -0.97 -18.20
C ARG A 215 13.62 0.53 -18.28
N PHE A 216 12.86 1.30 -17.52
CA PHE A 216 12.99 2.75 -17.36
C PHE A 216 12.99 3.05 -15.87
N GLU A 217 13.99 3.80 -15.41
CA GLU A 217 14.24 4.05 -14.00
C GLU A 217 13.98 5.53 -13.71
N TYR A 218 13.30 5.81 -12.60
CA TYR A 218 12.96 7.14 -12.12
C TYR A 218 13.38 7.20 -10.64
N ALA A 219 14.21 8.17 -10.27
CA ALA A 219 14.61 8.41 -8.89
C ALA A 219 13.53 9.19 -8.11
N ASP A 220 13.63 9.23 -6.79
CA ASP A 220 12.89 10.16 -5.92
C ASP A 220 11.37 10.11 -6.08
N VAL A 221 10.79 8.96 -6.46
CA VAL A 221 9.34 8.83 -6.63
C VAL A 221 8.71 8.50 -5.29
N ILE A 222 7.91 9.41 -4.75
CA ILE A 222 7.19 9.16 -3.48
C ILE A 222 5.80 8.57 -3.71
N ARG A 223 5.20 8.83 -4.88
CA ARG A 223 3.86 8.32 -5.20
C ARG A 223 3.71 8.00 -6.69
N MET A 224 2.89 7.00 -6.99
CA MET A 224 2.52 6.62 -8.35
C MET A 224 1.05 6.22 -8.49
N SER A 225 0.45 6.45 -9.67
CA SER A 225 -0.92 6.01 -9.96
C SER A 225 -1.22 5.83 -11.45
N TRP A 226 -1.76 4.68 -11.80
CA TRP A 226 -2.23 4.40 -13.17
C TRP A 226 -3.63 4.94 -13.43
N SER A 227 -3.81 5.52 -14.61
CA SER A 227 -5.14 5.75 -15.16
C SER A 227 -5.82 4.43 -15.52
N GLN A 228 -7.14 4.36 -15.28
CA GLN A 228 -7.98 3.28 -15.83
C GLN A 228 -8.29 3.50 -17.31
N ALA A 229 -8.12 4.73 -17.81
CA ALA A 229 -8.45 5.15 -19.15
C ALA A 229 -7.16 5.44 -19.95
N GLY A 230 -6.59 4.39 -20.52
CA GLY A 230 -5.35 4.45 -21.28
C GLY A 230 -4.13 4.02 -20.45
N ALA A 231 -2.96 4.03 -21.09
CA ALA A 231 -1.70 3.67 -20.44
C ALA A 231 -0.98 4.95 -19.96
N LEU A 232 -1.61 5.66 -19.03
CA LEU A 232 -1.06 6.87 -18.41
C LEU A 232 -0.68 6.56 -16.96
N LEU A 233 0.55 6.91 -16.57
CA LEU A 233 1.08 6.74 -15.21
C LEU A 233 1.45 8.12 -14.66
N ALA A 234 0.76 8.58 -13.61
CA ALA A 234 1.15 9.76 -12.87
C ALA A 234 2.23 9.41 -11.85
N LEU A 235 3.27 10.24 -11.78
CA LEU A 235 4.36 10.14 -10.82
C LEU A 235 4.54 11.48 -10.12
N VAL A 236 4.83 11.43 -8.82
CA VAL A 236 5.31 12.57 -8.04
C VAL A 236 6.72 12.28 -7.59
N GLN A 237 7.62 13.19 -7.92
CA GLN A 237 9.00 13.16 -7.48
C GLN A 237 9.21 14.23 -6.42
N GLU A 238 9.71 13.81 -5.26
CA GLU A 238 10.03 14.68 -4.14
C GLU A 238 11.40 14.30 -3.61
N THR A 239 12.30 15.28 -3.55
CA THR A 239 13.69 15.07 -3.10
C THR A 239 13.82 15.35 -1.60
N ALA A 240 14.83 14.78 -0.95
CA ALA A 240 15.12 15.04 0.47
C ALA A 240 15.32 16.54 0.76
N THR A 241 15.94 17.27 -0.19
CA THR A 241 16.14 18.73 -0.10
C THR A 241 14.86 19.53 -0.28
N GLY A 242 13.79 18.91 -0.80
CA GLY A 242 12.57 19.57 -1.26
C GLY A 242 12.76 20.43 -2.51
N LEU A 243 13.94 20.44 -3.15
CA LEU A 243 14.18 21.16 -4.40
C LEU A 243 13.82 20.30 -5.60
N ASP A 244 13.44 20.95 -6.71
CA ASP A 244 13.09 20.28 -7.97
C ASP A 244 11.94 19.25 -7.86
N ASN A 245 11.12 19.37 -6.81
CA ASN A 245 9.91 18.57 -6.66
C ASN A 245 8.98 18.79 -7.87
N ARG A 246 8.45 17.69 -8.42
CA ARG A 246 7.64 17.75 -9.64
C ARG A 246 6.61 16.65 -9.73
N ILE A 247 5.54 16.95 -10.45
CA ILE A 247 4.52 15.99 -10.87
C ILE A 247 4.45 15.95 -12.39
N PHE A 248 4.40 14.74 -12.93
CA PHE A 248 4.30 14.51 -14.37
C PHE A 248 3.55 13.21 -14.67
N VAL A 249 3.11 13.07 -15.91
CA VAL A 249 2.43 11.87 -16.42
C VAL A 249 3.24 11.26 -17.54
N LEU A 250 3.49 9.96 -17.44
CA LEU A 250 4.10 9.15 -18.48
C LEU A 250 3.02 8.54 -19.37
N GLU A 251 3.06 8.88 -20.66
CA GLU A 251 2.28 8.20 -21.69
C GLU A 251 3.02 6.95 -22.17
N CYS A 252 2.53 5.80 -21.71
CA CYS A 252 3.12 4.48 -21.92
C CYS A 252 2.49 3.79 -23.14
N ALA A 253 2.76 4.33 -24.33
CA ALA A 253 2.27 3.80 -25.60
C ALA A 253 3.03 2.51 -26.02
N GLU A 254 3.14 2.21 -27.32
CA GLU A 254 3.95 1.07 -27.82
C GLU A 254 5.46 1.35 -27.79
N GLY A 255 5.85 2.63 -27.74
CA GLY A 255 7.24 3.08 -27.73
C GLY A 255 7.78 3.31 -26.32
N ASP A 256 8.83 4.12 -26.23
CA ASP A 256 9.36 4.57 -24.95
C ASP A 256 8.38 5.58 -24.31
N PRO A 257 8.29 5.64 -22.98
CA PRO A 257 7.34 6.52 -22.29
C PRO A 257 7.58 7.99 -22.66
N ALA A 258 6.51 8.71 -22.99
CA ALA A 258 6.56 10.14 -23.24
C ALA A 258 6.10 10.93 -22.01
N GLU A 259 6.92 11.86 -21.55
CA GLU A 259 6.64 12.66 -20.35
C GLU A 259 5.78 13.89 -20.67
N HIS A 260 4.74 14.09 -19.86
CA HIS A 260 3.92 15.29 -19.81
C HIS A 260 4.08 15.94 -18.43
N ALA A 261 4.84 17.03 -18.37
CA ALA A 261 5.00 17.79 -17.13
C ALA A 261 3.67 18.44 -16.72
N ILE A 262 3.27 18.26 -15.47
CA ILE A 262 2.08 18.89 -14.90
C ILE A 262 2.49 20.17 -14.16
N ALA A 263 3.39 20.03 -13.17
CA ALA A 263 3.91 21.14 -12.39
C ALA A 263 5.28 20.77 -11.81
N ALA A 264 6.10 21.78 -11.52
CA ALA A 264 7.35 21.65 -10.79
C ALA A 264 7.51 22.91 -9.94
N ALA A 265 7.81 22.73 -8.66
CA ALA A 265 7.96 23.82 -7.70
C ALA A 265 8.70 23.31 -6.47
N ASP A 266 9.63 24.13 -5.98
CA ASP A 266 10.38 23.82 -4.76
C ASP A 266 9.44 23.77 -3.55
N SER A 267 9.76 22.88 -2.62
CA SER A 267 9.06 22.63 -1.35
C SER A 267 7.56 22.40 -1.53
N THR A 268 7.12 22.02 -2.72
CA THR A 268 5.73 21.71 -3.03
C THR A 268 5.54 20.21 -3.01
N THR A 269 4.45 19.75 -2.40
CA THR A 269 4.04 18.34 -2.39
C THR A 269 2.71 18.18 -3.12
N TRP A 270 2.48 16.98 -3.67
CA TRP A 270 1.23 16.58 -4.30
C TRP A 270 0.73 15.30 -3.65
N GLN A 271 -0.26 15.43 -2.78
CA GLN A 271 -0.72 14.33 -1.93
C GLN A 271 -2.02 13.70 -2.44
N SER A 272 -3.08 14.49 -2.54
CA SER A 272 -4.39 13.98 -2.93
C SER A 272 -4.62 14.09 -4.43
N TRP A 273 -4.87 12.96 -5.07
CA TRP A 273 -5.17 12.89 -6.50
C TRP A 273 -6.32 11.94 -6.83
N THR A 274 -6.86 12.05 -8.04
CA THR A 274 -7.81 11.08 -8.56
C THR A 274 -7.82 11.04 -10.08
N TRP A 275 -7.92 9.85 -10.65
CA TRP A 275 -8.16 9.65 -12.08
C TRP A 275 -9.65 9.53 -12.37
N ALA A 276 -10.12 10.16 -13.42
CA ALA A 276 -11.45 9.88 -13.94
C ALA A 276 -11.52 8.42 -14.45
N ARG A 277 -12.62 7.74 -14.12
CA ARG A 277 -12.75 6.29 -14.35
C ARG A 277 -12.70 5.88 -15.82
N GLU A 278 -13.31 6.69 -16.69
CA GLU A 278 -13.50 6.36 -18.12
C GLU A 278 -12.80 7.39 -19.04
N LEU A 279 -12.11 8.38 -18.47
CA LEU A 279 -11.49 9.49 -19.19
C LEU A 279 -10.05 9.69 -18.71
N PRO A 280 -9.13 10.14 -19.58
CA PRO A 280 -7.73 10.39 -19.20
C PRO A 280 -7.59 11.71 -18.44
N LEU A 281 -8.40 11.95 -17.41
CA LEU A 281 -8.37 13.17 -16.59
C LEU A 281 -7.77 12.85 -15.22
N LEU A 282 -6.85 13.69 -14.76
CA LEU A 282 -6.25 13.62 -13.44
C LEU A 282 -6.50 14.94 -12.71
N ALA A 283 -7.06 14.88 -11.52
CA ALA A 283 -7.08 15.99 -10.58
C ALA A 283 -6.06 15.74 -9.48
N VAL A 284 -5.39 16.80 -9.04
CA VAL A 284 -4.39 16.75 -7.97
C VAL A 284 -4.46 18.01 -7.13
N VAL A 285 -4.36 17.85 -5.81
CA VAL A 285 -4.16 18.94 -4.87
C VAL A 285 -2.67 19.07 -4.57
N SER A 286 -2.17 20.28 -4.63
CA SER A 286 -0.79 20.63 -4.29
C SER A 286 -0.76 21.66 -3.19
N ALA A 287 0.28 21.66 -2.37
CA ALA A 287 0.54 22.71 -1.41
C ALA A 287 2.05 22.98 -1.29
N ASP A 288 2.41 24.23 -1.06
CA ASP A 288 3.75 24.59 -0.59
C ASP A 288 3.83 24.19 0.90
N THR A 289 4.78 23.32 1.21
CA THR A 289 5.00 22.69 2.51
C THR A 289 6.39 23.02 3.04
N ARG A 290 6.92 24.21 2.75
CA ARG A 290 8.13 24.72 3.45
C ARG A 290 7.99 24.62 4.96
N ASP A 291 6.80 24.86 5.46
CA ASP A 291 6.35 24.52 6.81
C ASP A 291 5.30 23.39 6.70
N PRO A 292 5.65 22.14 7.06
CA PRO A 292 4.72 21.00 6.98
C PRO A 292 3.48 21.14 7.87
N GLU A 293 3.59 21.84 9.01
CA GLU A 293 2.48 22.04 9.94
C GLU A 293 1.47 23.07 9.39
N GLN A 294 1.95 23.99 8.56
CA GLN A 294 1.16 25.08 7.99
C GLN A 294 1.36 25.18 6.47
N PRO A 295 0.82 24.23 5.69
CA PRO A 295 0.86 24.28 4.24
C PRO A 295 0.20 25.55 3.69
N VAL A 296 0.85 26.17 2.72
CA VAL A 296 0.39 27.40 2.05
C VAL A 296 0.17 27.19 0.56
N ASP A 297 -0.47 28.17 -0.09
CA ASP A 297 -0.70 28.19 -1.54
C ASP A 297 -1.32 26.89 -2.09
N MET A 298 -2.38 26.39 -1.43
CA MET A 298 -3.01 25.15 -1.88
C MET A 298 -3.75 25.36 -3.21
N LEU A 299 -3.49 24.49 -4.18
CA LEU A 299 -4.04 24.55 -5.53
C LEU A 299 -4.67 23.22 -5.93
N LEU A 300 -5.78 23.28 -6.66
CA LEU A 300 -6.34 22.14 -7.38
C LEU A 300 -5.95 22.26 -8.86
N LEU A 301 -5.09 21.37 -9.32
CA LEU A 301 -4.67 21.27 -10.71
C LEU A 301 -5.42 20.12 -11.41
N GLU A 302 -5.73 20.31 -12.68
CA GLU A 302 -6.29 19.27 -13.54
C GLU A 302 -5.44 19.08 -14.79
N PHE A 303 -5.13 17.83 -15.09
CA PHE A 303 -4.46 17.40 -16.32
C PHE A 303 -5.43 16.62 -17.22
N ASP A 304 -5.45 16.97 -18.51
CA ASP A 304 -6.18 16.23 -19.55
C ASP A 304 -5.19 15.49 -20.46
N GLY A 305 -5.11 14.18 -20.32
CA GLY A 305 -4.25 13.32 -21.12
C GLY A 305 -4.67 13.17 -22.58
N SER A 306 -5.81 13.74 -23.01
CA SER A 306 -6.22 13.74 -24.41
C SER A 306 -5.43 14.74 -25.25
N ASP A 307 -5.06 15.88 -24.65
CA ASP A 307 -4.33 16.96 -25.31
C ASP A 307 -3.08 17.43 -24.54
N GLY A 308 -2.82 16.85 -23.37
CA GLY A 308 -1.71 17.19 -22.49
C GLY A 308 -1.88 18.54 -21.78
N SER A 309 -3.08 19.11 -21.77
CA SER A 309 -3.31 20.41 -21.14
C SER A 309 -3.38 20.31 -19.62
N VAL A 310 -2.81 21.32 -18.95
CA VAL A 310 -2.85 21.47 -17.50
C VAL A 310 -3.60 22.77 -17.17
N GLN A 311 -4.56 22.69 -16.25
CA GLN A 311 -5.37 23.83 -15.84
C GLN A 311 -5.43 23.90 -14.33
N GLN A 312 -5.06 25.05 -13.76
CA GLN A 312 -5.42 25.37 -12.38
C GLN A 312 -6.93 25.60 -12.32
N ARG A 313 -7.62 24.80 -11.54
CA ARG A 313 -9.08 24.84 -11.39
C ARG A 313 -9.53 25.72 -10.24
N VAL A 314 -8.80 25.65 -9.13
CA VAL A 314 -9.12 26.33 -7.88
C VAL A 314 -7.81 26.69 -7.18
N ALA A 315 -7.76 27.88 -6.57
CA ALA A 315 -6.77 28.22 -5.55
C ALA A 315 -7.45 28.43 -4.19
N ASP A 316 -6.76 28.07 -3.10
CA ASP A 316 -7.24 28.29 -1.73
C ASP A 316 -7.66 29.75 -1.47
N SER A 317 -6.89 30.69 -2.01
CA SER A 317 -7.17 32.14 -1.93
C SER A 317 -8.56 32.56 -2.44
N GLU A 318 -9.23 31.74 -3.25
CA GLU A 318 -10.59 32.00 -3.74
C GLU A 318 -11.67 31.81 -2.65
N PHE A 319 -11.35 31.07 -1.59
CA PHE A 319 -12.29 30.72 -0.51
C PHE A 319 -12.30 31.71 0.67
N GLY A 320 -11.48 32.76 0.59
CA GLY A 320 -11.42 33.81 1.61
C GLY A 320 -10.91 33.29 2.96
N GLU A 321 -11.25 33.98 4.05
CA GLU A 321 -10.71 33.69 5.39
C GLU A 321 -11.41 32.54 6.11
N ALA A 322 -12.65 32.20 5.73
CA ALA A 322 -13.46 31.23 6.46
C ALA A 322 -13.25 29.76 6.04
N TRP A 323 -12.73 29.53 4.83
CA TRP A 323 -12.61 28.19 4.25
C TRP A 323 -11.22 27.99 3.68
N THR A 324 -10.75 26.75 3.76
CA THR A 324 -9.48 26.31 3.20
C THR A 324 -9.67 25.02 2.38
N LEU A 325 -8.87 24.85 1.33
CA LEU A 325 -8.72 23.61 0.58
C LEU A 325 -7.60 22.80 1.25
N PRO A 326 -7.89 21.76 2.05
CA PRO A 326 -6.84 20.96 2.68
C PRO A 326 -6.07 20.11 1.67
N LEU A 327 -4.79 19.88 1.97
CA LEU A 327 -3.88 19.04 1.18
C LEU A 327 -4.36 17.58 1.14
N ASP A 328 -4.78 17.05 2.29
CA ASP A 328 -5.50 15.79 2.37
C ASP A 328 -6.97 15.99 2.00
N ASN A 329 -7.38 15.33 0.92
CA ASN A 329 -8.64 15.59 0.24
C ASN A 329 -9.21 14.35 -0.45
N ASP A 330 -10.52 14.18 -0.37
CA ASP A 330 -11.27 13.15 -1.09
C ASP A 330 -11.76 13.66 -2.46
N LEU A 331 -10.94 13.45 -3.48
CA LEU A 331 -11.28 13.84 -4.85
C LEU A 331 -12.05 12.72 -5.58
N GLU A 332 -13.20 13.06 -6.18
CA GLU A 332 -13.97 12.13 -7.00
C GLU A 332 -14.50 12.77 -8.28
N TYR A 333 -14.21 12.16 -9.43
CA TYR A 333 -14.86 12.53 -10.69
C TYR A 333 -16.24 11.87 -10.82
N SER A 334 -17.21 12.64 -11.31
CA SER A 334 -18.42 12.04 -11.84
C SER A 334 -18.09 11.14 -13.04
N ARG A 335 -18.90 10.10 -13.27
CA ARG A 335 -18.68 9.13 -14.36
C ARG A 335 -18.52 9.78 -15.73
N ASP A 336 -19.23 10.87 -15.98
CA ASP A 336 -19.15 11.63 -17.24
C ASP A 336 -17.95 12.58 -17.32
N GLY A 337 -17.19 12.71 -16.24
CA GLY A 337 -16.09 13.65 -16.07
C GLY A 337 -16.49 15.10 -16.21
N ARG A 338 -17.75 15.49 -16.05
CA ARG A 338 -18.19 16.90 -16.11
C ARG A 338 -18.07 17.61 -14.76
N ARG A 339 -18.01 16.83 -13.69
CA ARG A 339 -17.99 17.31 -12.31
C ARG A 339 -16.85 16.65 -11.56
N LEU A 340 -16.17 17.45 -10.75
CA LEU A 340 -15.19 17.00 -9.77
C LEU A 340 -15.71 17.39 -8.39
N PHE A 341 -15.79 16.40 -7.52
CA PHE A 341 -16.12 16.56 -6.11
C PHE A 341 -14.83 16.61 -5.31
N PHE A 342 -14.78 17.50 -4.31
CA PHE A 342 -13.62 17.68 -3.43
C PHE A 342 -14.10 18.23 -2.08
N GLY A 343 -13.27 18.07 -1.06
CA GLY A 343 -13.52 18.56 0.29
C GLY A 343 -13.00 19.97 0.54
N LEU A 344 -13.75 20.77 1.29
CA LEU A 344 -13.30 22.02 1.90
C LEU A 344 -13.36 21.91 3.42
N ARG A 345 -12.44 22.56 4.11
CA ARG A 345 -12.42 22.63 5.57
C ARG A 345 -12.66 24.08 6.01
N GLU A 346 -13.29 24.28 7.16
CA GLU A 346 -13.34 25.62 7.76
C GLU A 346 -11.96 25.99 8.29
N ARG A 347 -11.53 27.23 8.06
CA ARG A 347 -10.26 27.71 8.62
C ARG A 347 -10.48 28.01 10.11
N GLU A 348 -9.58 27.51 10.94
CA GLU A 348 -9.56 27.88 12.35
C GLU A 348 -9.32 29.39 12.47
N VAL A 349 -10.18 30.08 13.23
CA VAL A 349 -10.03 31.53 13.44
C VAL A 349 -8.90 31.73 14.44
N THR A 350 -7.69 31.99 13.95
CA THR A 350 -6.59 32.48 14.80
C THR A 350 -6.83 33.97 15.06
N ASP A 351 -7.16 34.35 16.29
CA ASP A 351 -7.29 35.77 16.65
C ASP A 351 -5.95 36.51 16.46
N GLU A 352 -5.98 37.77 16.02
CA GLU A 352 -4.83 38.66 15.68
C GLU A 352 -3.83 38.93 16.82
N GLU A 353 -3.92 38.24 17.95
CA GLU A 353 -2.93 38.25 19.04
C GLU A 353 -2.20 36.90 19.19
N GLY A 354 -2.05 36.10 18.12
CA GLY A 354 -1.21 34.89 18.13
C GLY A 354 -1.54 33.90 19.25
N GLY A 355 -2.75 33.99 19.78
CA GLY A 355 -3.27 33.12 20.81
C GLY A 355 -4.12 32.08 20.12
N GLN A 356 -3.53 30.92 19.90
CA GLN A 356 -4.28 29.69 19.69
C GLN A 356 -5.37 29.64 20.76
N ILE A 357 -6.63 29.62 20.36
CA ILE A 357 -7.72 29.37 21.30
C ILE A 357 -7.47 27.95 21.78
N ALA A 358 -6.97 27.84 23.01
CA ALA A 358 -6.70 26.59 23.69
C ALA A 358 -8.02 25.86 23.96
N ASP A 359 -8.63 25.30 22.92
CA ASP A 359 -9.57 24.21 23.04
C ASP A 359 -8.76 22.91 23.05
N GLY A 360 -8.11 22.69 24.19
CA GLY A 360 -7.59 21.38 24.57
C GLY A 360 -6.54 20.83 23.62
N GLU A 361 -5.45 21.57 23.42
CA GLU A 361 -4.15 20.95 23.21
C GLU A 361 -3.87 20.08 24.45
N SER A 362 -4.38 18.85 24.45
CA SER A 362 -3.63 17.79 25.09
C SER A 362 -2.37 17.73 24.26
N ALA A 363 -1.30 18.30 24.79
CA ALA A 363 0.03 17.89 24.42
C ALA A 363 -0.03 16.38 24.25
N ASP A 364 0.24 15.92 23.03
CA ASP A 364 0.91 14.64 22.86
C ASP A 364 2.12 14.76 23.78
N THR A 365 1.93 14.26 24.99
CA THR A 365 3.07 13.78 25.73
C THR A 365 3.41 12.58 24.87
N ASP A 366 4.43 12.72 24.03
CA ASP A 366 5.22 11.57 23.65
C ASP A 366 5.30 10.73 24.90
N ASP A 367 4.72 9.53 24.86
CA ASP A 367 5.15 8.45 25.73
C ASP A 367 6.58 8.09 25.29
N THR A 368 7.51 9.05 25.41
CA THR A 368 8.89 8.75 25.78
C THR A 368 8.82 8.36 27.24
N ASP A 369 8.32 7.15 27.49
CA ASP A 369 8.67 6.45 28.71
C ASP A 369 10.11 5.94 28.54
N ASP A 370 11.03 6.90 28.49
CA ASP A 370 12.46 6.71 28.73
C ASP A 370 12.61 6.48 30.25
N THR A 371 11.92 5.47 30.76
CA THR A 371 12.20 4.92 32.07
C THR A 371 13.47 4.10 31.91
N ASP A 372 14.56 4.71 32.36
CA ASP A 372 15.86 4.11 32.70
C ASP A 372 15.66 2.71 33.31
N GLU A 373 15.55 1.68 32.46
CA GLU A 373 15.44 0.29 32.86
C GLU A 373 16.79 -0.13 33.40
N THR A 374 16.95 0.14 34.69
CA THR A 374 17.96 -0.50 35.51
C THR A 374 17.60 -1.98 35.61
N SER A 375 18.06 -2.74 34.61
CA SER A 375 18.33 -4.18 34.63
C SER A 375 17.53 -4.96 35.69
N ALA A 376 16.29 -5.32 35.36
CA ALA A 376 15.54 -6.32 36.10
C ALA A 376 15.44 -7.61 35.27
N GLU A 377 16.01 -8.67 35.83
CA GLU A 377 16.18 -9.99 35.25
C GLU A 377 14.82 -10.69 35.00
N ASP A 378 14.66 -11.33 33.83
CA ASP A 378 13.79 -12.48 33.51
C ASP A 378 12.49 -12.68 34.34
N GLU A 379 11.40 -11.98 33.98
CA GLU A 379 10.03 -12.48 34.22
C GLU A 379 9.22 -12.56 32.92
N PRO A 380 8.43 -13.62 32.69
CA PRO A 380 7.64 -13.78 31.48
C PRO A 380 6.47 -12.79 31.46
N PHE A 381 6.34 -12.04 30.37
CA PHE A 381 5.20 -11.17 30.06
C PHE A 381 3.86 -11.87 30.34
N ASP A 382 3.12 -11.41 31.36
CA ASP A 382 1.78 -11.92 31.70
C ASP A 382 0.70 -11.02 31.09
N ILE A 383 0.10 -11.52 30.02
CA ILE A 383 -1.00 -10.90 29.25
C ILE A 383 -2.25 -10.64 30.14
N LEU A 384 -2.30 -11.15 31.38
CA LEU A 384 -3.44 -11.06 32.29
C LEU A 384 -3.19 -10.24 33.56
N ASP A 385 -2.14 -9.44 33.62
CA ASP A 385 -1.88 -8.57 34.78
C ASP A 385 -2.98 -7.49 34.92
N ILE A 386 -3.75 -7.58 36.00
CA ILE A 386 -4.88 -6.69 36.29
C ILE A 386 -4.40 -5.33 36.80
N ASP A 387 -3.23 -5.26 37.45
CA ASP A 387 -2.73 -4.02 38.04
C ASP A 387 -2.16 -3.10 36.95
N ALA A 388 -1.44 -3.65 35.95
CA ALA A 388 -1.03 -2.95 34.74
C ALA A 388 -2.25 -2.43 33.93
N LEU A 389 -3.31 -3.23 33.80
CA LEU A 389 -4.57 -2.84 33.13
C LEU A 389 -5.39 -1.78 33.90
N LEU A 390 -5.08 -1.52 35.19
CA LEU A 390 -5.77 -0.54 36.02
C LEU A 390 -5.02 0.79 36.13
N GLU A 391 -3.74 0.83 35.76
CA GLU A 391 -2.88 2.01 35.81
C GLU A 391 -3.31 3.10 34.80
N GLU A 392 -3.83 2.71 33.63
CA GLU A 392 -4.35 3.62 32.58
C GLU A 392 -5.68 4.35 32.91
N ARG A 393 -6.21 4.24 34.13
CA ARG A 393 -7.53 4.83 34.45
C ARG A 393 -7.47 6.30 34.83
N SER A 394 -7.77 7.17 33.86
CA SER A 394 -8.01 8.60 34.07
C SER A 394 -9.48 8.94 34.39
N VAL A 395 -9.72 10.11 34.99
CA VAL A 395 -11.05 10.65 35.30
C VAL A 395 -11.32 11.88 34.44
N ASP A 396 -12.25 11.76 33.49
CA ASP A 396 -12.70 12.88 32.67
C ASP A 396 -13.84 13.64 33.36
N VAL A 397 -13.71 14.97 33.48
CA VAL A 397 -14.78 15.86 33.96
C VAL A 397 -15.42 16.56 32.77
N TRP A 398 -16.74 16.43 32.60
CA TRP A 398 -17.51 17.06 31.52
C TRP A 398 -18.57 18.04 32.05
N HIS A 399 -18.98 19.01 31.22
CA HIS A 399 -20.10 19.89 31.52
C HIS A 399 -21.41 19.39 30.90
N THR A 400 -22.57 19.84 31.40
CA THR A 400 -23.88 19.50 30.78
C THR A 400 -24.16 20.29 29.50
N ASP A 401 -23.45 21.41 29.31
CA ASP A 401 -23.58 22.26 28.12
C ASP A 401 -22.66 21.82 26.97
N ASP A 402 -21.78 20.84 27.20
CA ASP A 402 -20.96 20.26 26.14
C ASP A 402 -21.87 19.46 25.18
N PRO A 403 -21.73 19.64 23.86
CA PRO A 403 -22.59 18.97 22.88
C PRO A 403 -22.41 17.45 22.89
N ARG A 404 -21.27 16.94 23.36
CA ARG A 404 -20.92 15.51 23.43
C ARG A 404 -20.18 15.18 24.73
N ILE A 405 -20.23 13.92 25.14
CA ILE A 405 -19.45 13.43 26.29
C ILE A 405 -17.96 13.31 25.91
N LYS A 406 -17.04 13.59 26.84
CA LYS A 406 -15.58 13.63 26.58
C LYS A 406 -15.01 12.37 25.91
N PRO A 407 -15.39 11.13 26.27
CA PRO A 407 -14.91 9.94 25.55
C PRO A 407 -15.36 9.90 24.09
N HIS A 408 -16.55 10.42 23.79
CA HIS A 408 -17.05 10.51 22.43
C HIS A 408 -16.40 11.67 21.67
N GLU A 409 -16.16 12.81 22.32
CA GLU A 409 -15.42 13.94 21.74
C GLU A 409 -14.00 13.55 21.35
N ARG A 410 -13.27 12.85 22.24
CA ARG A 410 -11.92 12.32 21.98
C ARG A 410 -11.92 11.34 20.81
N LYS A 411 -12.81 10.34 20.84
CA LYS A 411 -12.92 9.35 19.77
C LYS A 411 -13.33 9.93 18.41
N THR A 412 -13.97 11.09 18.39
CA THR A 412 -14.43 11.75 17.16
C THR A 412 -13.69 13.08 16.93
N PHE A 413 -12.57 13.32 17.62
CA PHE A 413 -11.86 14.59 17.51
C PHE A 413 -11.18 14.70 16.16
N GLU A 414 -10.36 13.72 15.81
CA GLU A 414 -9.69 13.60 14.51
C GLU A 414 -10.71 13.66 13.38
N GLU A 415 -11.73 12.79 13.40
CA GLU A 415 -12.81 12.78 12.40
C GLU A 415 -13.49 14.15 12.21
N ARG A 416 -13.60 14.98 13.26
CA ARG A 416 -14.23 16.30 13.19
C ARG A 416 -13.26 17.39 12.76
N ARG A 417 -12.03 17.35 13.27
CA ARG A 417 -10.94 18.28 12.90
C ARG A 417 -10.64 18.14 11.42
N ASP A 418 -10.65 16.90 10.93
CA ASP A 418 -10.30 16.56 9.55
C ASP A 418 -11.56 16.39 8.68
N HIS A 419 -12.74 16.81 9.17
CA HIS A 419 -14.00 16.69 8.43
C HIS A 419 -13.99 17.58 7.18
N LEU A 420 -14.26 16.94 6.04
CA LEU A 420 -14.33 17.58 4.74
C LEU A 420 -15.77 17.89 4.35
N TYR A 421 -16.08 19.17 4.12
CA TYR A 421 -17.35 19.60 3.56
C TYR A 421 -17.33 19.52 2.04
N LEU A 422 -18.25 18.73 1.48
CA LEU A 422 -18.32 18.47 0.05
C LEU A 422 -18.56 19.75 -0.78
N ALA A 423 -17.68 19.97 -1.74
CA ALA A 423 -17.78 20.97 -2.79
C ALA A 423 -17.77 20.31 -4.17
N LEU A 424 -18.37 21.01 -5.13
CA LEU A 424 -18.55 20.58 -6.51
C LEU A 424 -17.94 21.62 -7.44
N LEU A 425 -17.00 21.20 -8.27
CA LEU A 425 -16.52 21.94 -9.43
C LEU A 425 -17.28 21.48 -10.68
N ASP A 426 -17.99 22.39 -11.35
CA ASP A 426 -18.47 22.18 -12.72
C ASP A 426 -17.35 22.54 -13.71
N ARG A 427 -16.82 21.56 -14.42
CA ARG A 427 -15.66 21.74 -15.31
C ARG A 427 -15.97 22.57 -16.56
N GLU A 428 -17.21 22.53 -17.06
CA GLU A 428 -17.59 23.31 -18.24
C GLU A 428 -17.81 24.78 -17.88
N ALA A 429 -18.44 25.03 -16.72
CA ALA A 429 -18.72 26.38 -16.26
C ALA A 429 -17.52 27.03 -15.53
N GLY A 430 -16.59 26.22 -15.01
CA GLY A 430 -15.52 26.67 -14.11
C GLY A 430 -16.05 27.21 -12.78
N SER A 431 -17.26 26.81 -12.38
CA SER A 431 -17.91 27.31 -11.17
C SER A 431 -17.81 26.29 -10.04
N VAL A 432 -17.39 26.75 -8.86
CA VAL A 432 -17.42 25.97 -7.63
C VAL A 432 -18.73 26.22 -6.87
N GLN A 433 -19.37 25.15 -6.40
CA GLN A 433 -20.56 25.18 -5.57
C GLN A 433 -20.34 24.31 -4.34
N ARG A 434 -20.53 24.87 -3.14
CA ARG A 434 -20.51 24.09 -1.90
C ARG A 434 -21.85 23.37 -1.75
N LEU A 435 -21.78 22.07 -1.48
CA LEU A 435 -22.96 21.22 -1.28
C LEU A 435 -23.23 20.98 0.21
N ALA A 436 -22.19 21.03 1.05
CA ALA A 436 -22.26 20.87 2.49
C ALA A 436 -21.80 22.13 3.23
N ASP A 437 -22.31 22.32 4.44
CA ASP A 437 -21.93 23.34 5.42
C ASP A 437 -22.18 22.81 6.85
N GLU A 438 -21.92 23.62 7.90
CA GLU A 438 -22.13 23.21 9.30
C GLU A 438 -23.59 22.77 9.59
N GLU A 439 -24.58 23.33 8.87
CA GLU A 439 -25.99 22.95 9.04
C GLU A 439 -26.32 21.63 8.31
N LEU A 440 -25.61 21.31 7.22
CA LEU A 440 -25.74 20.09 6.44
C LEU A 440 -24.37 19.47 6.15
N ALA A 441 -23.75 18.89 7.19
CA ALA A 441 -22.40 18.35 7.12
C ALA A 441 -22.24 17.13 6.20
N GLU A 442 -23.31 16.34 6.01
CA GLU A 442 -23.32 15.14 5.16
C GLU A 442 -24.35 15.27 4.03
N VAL A 443 -23.89 15.12 2.79
CA VAL A 443 -24.73 15.09 1.59
C VAL A 443 -24.63 13.69 0.97
N PHE A 444 -25.70 12.91 1.10
CA PHE A 444 -25.81 11.52 0.61
C PHE A 444 -26.25 11.41 -0.86
#